data_AF-A0A958HXN3-F1
#
_entry.id   AF-A0A958HXN3-F1
#
_cell.length_a   1.000
_cell.length_b   1.000
_cell.length_c   1.000
_cell.angle_alpha   90.00
_cell.angle_beta   90.00
_cell.angle_gamma   90.00
#
_symmetry.space_group_name_H-M   'P 1'
#
loop_
_entity.id
_entity.type
_entity.pdbx_description
1 polymer ?
#
loop_
_entity_poly.entity_id
_entity_poly.type
_entity_poly.pdbx_seq_one_letter_code
_entity_poly.pdbx_strand_id
1 'polypeptide(L)'
;LQGYFLAQFGFTNFSALRAYLLETPLDSLDPLGDILARLHRHGAGRHLSGEQMQRCEGALKSYHRLLCTRRHQPDIELKYFQVLAILFSELYFDAYFRDAAALRADLNRFHERASAGAPVTPFRESDLQKLAFWMATGSGKTLLMHIHYWQLLKFAPGHWDNMLLITPNAGLSRQHAEEFQRSGIPCRVYDGNPDHLQTPADTVVILDIHKLEENKTSEGVRVDIACFEGRNLVFIDEGHKGQRSVEQRWKKLRERLAAGGMILEYSATFGQIIGKNRFLLDEYAKSILFDYAYRHFFHDGYGKAFRTYNLRTGPLAEGYSRRMLGASLLTFFAQLNAYRRHRAEVRRYQIETPLWVFVGSRVAGKKLESDILQVVRFLRELLRYPERLRELLQTQTALLNGKGGLLADSVGEELTRL
;
A
#
# COMPACT_ATOMS: atom_id res chain seq x y z
N LEU A 1 -12.91 -9.81 8.10
CA LEU A 1 -12.19 -10.07 9.38
C LEU A 1 -12.06 -8.85 10.28
N GLN A 2 -11.71 -7.66 9.77
CA GLN A 2 -11.44 -6.48 10.62
C GLN A 2 -12.53 -6.18 11.66
N GLY A 3 -13.82 -6.24 11.30
CA GLY A 3 -14.92 -6.00 12.24
C GLY A 3 -14.91 -6.95 13.46
N TYR A 4 -14.52 -8.21 13.25
CA TYR A 4 -14.38 -9.19 14.33
C TYR A 4 -13.33 -8.74 15.34
N PHE A 5 -12.14 -8.37 14.89
CA PHE A 5 -11.06 -7.91 15.77
C PHE A 5 -11.34 -6.55 16.42
N LEU A 6 -12.01 -5.63 15.72
CA LEU A 6 -12.50 -4.39 16.33
C LEU A 6 -13.44 -4.67 17.52
N ALA A 7 -14.35 -5.64 17.37
CA ALA A 7 -15.29 -6.02 18.42
C ALA A 7 -14.60 -6.63 19.66
N GLN A 8 -13.46 -7.30 19.49
CA GLN A 8 -12.63 -7.80 20.60
C GLN A 8 -12.18 -6.65 21.53
N PHE A 9 -11.90 -5.48 20.97
CA PHE A 9 -11.54 -4.26 21.69
C PHE A 9 -12.73 -3.34 21.98
N GLY A 10 -13.94 -3.76 21.58
CA GLY A 10 -15.17 -3.05 21.84
C GLY A 10 -15.53 -1.91 20.90
N PHE A 11 -14.93 -1.87 19.71
CA PHE A 11 -15.27 -0.91 18.68
C PHE A 11 -16.22 -1.53 17.64
N THR A 12 -17.21 -0.75 17.19
CA THR A 12 -18.15 -1.18 16.15
C THR A 12 -17.62 -0.93 14.74
N ASN A 13 -16.72 0.03 14.57
CA ASN A 13 -16.09 0.37 13.30
C ASN A 13 -14.71 1.02 13.51
N PHE A 14 -13.91 1.04 12.45
CA PHE A 14 -12.55 1.57 12.50
C PHE A 14 -12.49 3.08 12.77
N SER A 15 -13.48 3.86 12.31
CA SER A 15 -13.51 5.30 12.56
C SER A 15 -13.62 5.63 14.05
N ALA A 16 -14.41 4.85 14.81
CA ALA A 16 -14.52 5.00 16.26
C ALA A 16 -13.20 4.67 16.98
N LEU A 17 -12.55 3.57 16.59
CA LEU A 17 -11.22 3.21 17.12
C LEU A 17 -10.18 4.29 16.81
N ARG A 18 -10.16 4.76 15.57
CA ARG A 18 -9.27 5.84 15.12
C ARG A 18 -9.47 7.12 15.93
N ALA A 19 -10.71 7.58 16.10
CA ALA A 19 -10.99 8.77 16.90
C ALA A 19 -10.47 8.61 18.33
N TYR A 20 -10.78 7.48 18.97
CA TYR A 20 -10.32 7.15 20.32
C TYR A 20 -8.79 7.21 20.48
N LEU A 21 -8.03 6.67 19.51
CA LEU A 21 -6.57 6.71 19.57
C LEU A 21 -5.97 8.09 19.28
N LEU A 22 -6.64 8.93 18.47
CA LEU A 22 -6.14 10.25 18.07
C LEU A 22 -6.53 11.38 19.03
N GLU A 23 -7.57 11.20 19.86
CA GLU A 23 -8.06 12.23 20.79
C GLU A 23 -7.09 12.53 21.95
N THR A 24 -6.21 11.60 22.29
CA THR A 24 -5.26 11.77 23.41
C THR A 24 -3.82 11.65 22.89
N PRO A 25 -2.92 12.62 23.18
CA PRO A 25 -1.52 12.54 22.79
C PRO A 25 -0.90 11.23 23.26
N LEU A 26 -0.16 10.54 22.38
CA LEU A 26 0.58 9.33 22.76
C LEU A 26 1.73 9.67 23.70
N ASP A 27 2.04 8.78 24.64
CA ASP A 27 3.28 8.89 25.42
C ASP A 27 4.47 8.84 24.46
N SER A 28 5.34 9.85 24.53
CA SER A 28 6.45 10.01 23.59
C SER A 28 7.58 8.99 23.78
N LEU A 29 7.61 8.27 24.91
CA LEU A 29 8.69 7.30 25.21
C LEU A 29 8.39 5.88 24.73
N ASP A 30 7.12 5.46 24.71
CA ASP A 30 6.70 4.14 24.18
C ASP A 30 5.32 4.23 23.49
N PRO A 31 5.25 4.82 22.28
CA PRO A 31 3.99 4.97 21.54
C PRO A 31 3.28 3.63 21.30
N LEU A 32 4.03 2.56 21.02
CA LEU A 32 3.50 1.23 20.76
C LEU A 32 2.84 0.66 22.02
N GLY A 33 3.55 0.68 23.15
CA GLY A 33 3.01 0.20 24.44
C GLY A 33 1.77 0.98 24.85
N ASP A 34 1.78 2.31 24.69
CA ASP A 34 0.63 3.16 25.01
C ASP A 34 -0.61 2.82 24.17
N ILE A 35 -0.45 2.60 22.85
CA ILE A 35 -1.56 2.14 21.99
C ILE A 35 -2.16 0.83 22.52
N LEU A 36 -1.33 -0.17 22.84
CA LEU A 36 -1.80 -1.47 23.32
C LEU A 36 -2.46 -1.37 24.70
N ALA A 37 -1.89 -0.58 25.61
CA ALA A 37 -2.45 -0.35 26.93
C ALA A 37 -3.82 0.34 26.87
N ARG A 38 -4.00 1.32 25.96
CA ARG A 38 -5.29 1.97 25.70
C ARG A 38 -6.32 0.99 25.17
N LEU A 39 -5.95 0.20 24.16
CA LEU A 39 -6.84 -0.82 23.59
C LEU A 39 -7.24 -1.86 24.64
N HIS A 40 -6.29 -2.31 25.47
CA HIS A 40 -6.58 -3.26 26.53
C HIS A 40 -7.52 -2.68 27.59
N ARG A 41 -7.30 -1.43 28.03
CA ARG A 41 -8.20 -0.75 28.99
C ARG A 41 -9.61 -0.56 28.42
N HIS A 42 -9.73 -0.13 27.17
CA HIS A 42 -11.04 0.06 26.53
C HIS A 42 -11.78 -1.28 26.34
N GLY A 43 -11.04 -2.34 26.00
CA GLY A 43 -11.56 -3.70 25.84
C GLY A 43 -11.65 -4.52 27.13
N ALA A 44 -11.27 -3.97 28.29
CA ALA A 44 -11.13 -4.72 29.54
C ALA A 44 -12.44 -5.43 29.91
N GLY A 45 -12.34 -6.70 30.30
CA GLY A 45 -13.49 -7.53 30.65
C GLY A 45 -14.29 -8.09 29.47
N ARG A 46 -13.82 -7.93 28.22
CA ARG A 46 -14.42 -8.55 27.04
C ARG A 46 -13.77 -9.91 26.75
N HIS A 47 -13.11 -10.04 25.60
CA HIS A 47 -12.72 -11.33 25.04
C HIS A 47 -11.21 -11.63 25.14
N LEU A 48 -10.36 -10.61 25.29
CA LEU A 48 -8.91 -10.78 25.38
C LEU A 48 -8.44 -10.72 26.84
N SER A 49 -7.69 -11.72 27.28
CA SER A 49 -7.10 -11.74 28.61
C SER A 49 -5.92 -10.78 28.73
N GLY A 50 -5.61 -10.36 29.96
CA GLY A 50 -4.41 -9.54 30.23
C GLY A 50 -3.11 -10.24 29.81
N GLU A 51 -3.02 -11.55 30.03
CA GLU A 51 -1.88 -12.37 29.61
C GLU A 51 -1.72 -12.40 28.08
N GLN A 52 -2.82 -12.57 27.34
CA GLN A 52 -2.80 -12.52 25.87
C GLN A 52 -2.29 -11.16 25.38
N MET A 53 -2.75 -10.06 25.98
CA MET A 53 -2.30 -8.71 25.61
C MET A 53 -0.83 -8.47 25.93
N GLN A 54 -0.34 -8.91 27.10
CA GLN A 54 1.08 -8.82 27.47
C GLN A 54 1.96 -9.60 26.50
N ARG A 55 1.53 -10.81 26.10
CA ARG A 55 2.23 -11.63 25.12
C ARG A 55 2.26 -10.96 23.74
N CYS A 56 1.15 -10.39 23.29
CA CYS A 56 1.11 -9.62 22.04
C CYS A 56 2.03 -8.40 22.10
N GLU A 57 2.00 -7.63 23.19
CA GLU A 57 2.89 -6.48 23.38
C GLU A 57 4.37 -6.88 23.31
N GLY A 58 4.77 -7.94 24.01
CA GLY A 58 6.14 -8.45 23.96
C GLY A 58 6.55 -8.87 22.54
N ALA A 59 5.65 -9.53 21.79
CA ALA A 59 5.89 -9.91 20.41
C ALA A 59 6.06 -8.69 19.49
N LEU A 60 5.13 -7.73 19.55
CA LEU A 60 5.14 -6.52 18.74
C LEU A 60 6.40 -5.67 19.00
N LYS A 61 6.79 -5.49 20.27
CA LYS A 61 8.03 -4.82 20.65
C LYS A 61 9.27 -5.56 20.12
N SER A 62 9.24 -6.89 20.12
CA SER A 62 10.33 -7.70 19.57
C SER A 62 10.48 -7.55 18.05
N TYR A 63 9.37 -7.57 17.30
CA TYR A 63 9.41 -7.33 15.85
C TYR A 63 9.86 -5.92 15.51
N HIS A 64 9.37 -4.91 16.25
CA HIS A 64 9.79 -3.52 16.09
C HIS A 64 11.30 -3.36 16.32
N ARG A 65 11.83 -3.91 17.43
CA ARG A 65 13.26 -3.92 17.71
C ARG A 65 14.05 -4.62 16.61
N LEU A 66 13.61 -5.81 16.18
CA LEU A 66 14.27 -6.57 15.11
C LEU A 66 14.32 -5.77 13.81
N LEU A 67 13.22 -5.10 13.44
CA LEU A 67 13.15 -4.23 12.27
C LEU A 67 14.18 -3.09 12.34
N CYS A 68 14.21 -2.36 13.45
CA CYS A 68 15.15 -1.26 13.66
C CYS A 68 16.61 -1.73 13.61
N THR A 69 16.92 -2.84 14.29
CA THR A 69 18.28 -3.39 14.36
C THR A 69 18.75 -3.88 13.00
N ARG A 70 17.97 -4.72 12.30
CA ARG A 70 18.38 -5.28 10.99
C ARG A 70 18.61 -4.19 9.95
N ARG A 71 17.75 -3.17 9.95
CA ARG A 71 17.82 -2.07 8.99
C ARG A 71 18.83 -1.00 9.34
N HIS A 72 19.43 -1.05 10.54
CA HIS A 72 20.30 0.01 11.08
C HIS A 72 19.59 1.37 11.11
N GLN A 73 18.31 1.37 11.48
CA GLN A 73 17.45 2.55 11.53
C GLN A 73 16.73 2.58 12.89
N PRO A 74 17.39 3.06 13.97
CA PRO A 74 16.80 3.09 15.32
C PRO A 74 15.55 3.98 15.41
N ASP A 75 15.42 4.97 14.52
CA ASP A 75 14.35 5.95 14.51
C ASP A 75 13.09 5.50 13.74
N ILE A 76 13.03 4.24 13.28
CA ILE A 76 11.77 3.71 12.70
C ILE A 76 10.74 3.66 13.82
N GLU A 77 9.68 4.44 13.68
CA GLU A 77 8.53 4.43 14.57
C GLU A 77 7.32 3.87 13.83
N LEU A 78 6.71 2.80 14.37
CA LEU A 78 5.48 2.25 13.82
C LEU A 78 4.31 3.17 14.13
N LYS A 79 3.58 3.58 13.09
CA LYS A 79 2.36 4.37 13.26
C LYS A 79 1.23 3.51 13.79
N TYR A 80 0.25 4.14 14.44
CA TYR A 80 -0.81 3.41 15.15
C TYR A 80 -1.55 2.39 14.26
N PHE A 81 -1.81 2.73 12.99
CA PHE A 81 -2.45 1.83 12.04
C PHE A 81 -1.57 0.64 11.64
N GLN A 82 -0.24 0.78 11.69
CA GLN A 82 0.70 -0.32 11.49
C GLN A 82 0.72 -1.23 12.72
N VAL A 83 0.74 -0.64 13.93
CA VAL A 83 0.62 -1.38 15.20
C VAL A 83 -0.66 -2.21 15.23
N LEU A 84 -1.80 -1.62 14.82
CA LEU A 84 -3.08 -2.32 14.74
C LEU A 84 -3.06 -3.47 13.71
N ALA A 85 -2.49 -3.24 12.52
CA ALA A 85 -2.36 -4.28 11.50
C ALA A 85 -1.55 -5.48 12.04
N ILE A 86 -0.42 -5.21 12.69
CA ILE A 86 0.45 -6.25 13.28
C ILE A 86 -0.26 -6.96 14.43
N LEU A 87 -0.96 -6.22 15.31
CA LEU A 87 -1.73 -6.78 16.42
C LEU A 87 -2.84 -7.71 15.93
N PHE A 88 -3.59 -7.29 14.91
CA PHE A 88 -4.67 -8.10 14.35
C PHE A 88 -4.11 -9.36 13.68
N SER A 89 -2.98 -9.25 12.99
CA SER A 89 -2.24 -10.40 12.46
C SER A 89 -1.78 -11.35 13.58
N GLU A 90 -1.21 -10.82 14.67
CA GLU A 90 -0.71 -11.62 15.80
C GLU A 90 -1.85 -12.43 16.45
N LEU A 91 -2.99 -11.78 16.70
CA LEU A 91 -4.18 -12.42 17.27
C LEU A 91 -4.79 -13.42 16.30
N TYR A 92 -4.81 -13.11 15.01
CA TYR A 92 -5.31 -14.02 13.98
C TYR A 92 -4.48 -15.29 13.90
N PHE A 93 -3.14 -15.16 13.79
CA PHE A 93 -2.26 -16.32 13.69
C PHE A 93 -2.28 -17.16 14.96
N ASP A 94 -2.28 -16.54 16.13
CA ASP A 94 -2.41 -17.24 17.41
C ASP A 94 -3.71 -18.05 17.50
N ALA A 95 -4.84 -17.53 17.01
CA ALA A 95 -6.10 -18.28 16.97
C ALA A 95 -6.09 -19.37 15.88
N TYR A 96 -5.61 -19.05 14.67
CA TYR A 96 -5.60 -19.94 13.52
C TYR A 96 -4.72 -21.18 13.74
N PHE A 97 -3.48 -20.98 14.20
CA PHE A 97 -2.53 -22.08 14.40
C PHE A 97 -2.79 -22.87 15.70
N ARG A 98 -3.54 -22.30 16.66
CA ARG A 98 -4.03 -23.04 17.82
C ARG A 98 -5.19 -23.97 17.46
N ASP A 99 -6.22 -23.42 16.84
CA ASP A 99 -7.42 -24.16 16.43
C ASP A 99 -8.20 -23.38 15.36
N ALA A 100 -7.89 -23.67 14.09
CA ALA A 100 -8.55 -23.04 12.95
C ALA A 100 -10.06 -23.34 12.90
N ALA A 101 -10.50 -24.50 13.40
CA ALA A 101 -11.92 -24.86 13.42
C ALA A 101 -12.69 -24.02 14.45
N ALA A 102 -12.12 -23.80 15.63
CA ALA A 102 -12.67 -22.90 16.64
C ALA A 102 -12.71 -21.44 16.13
N LEU A 103 -11.63 -20.95 15.54
CA LEU A 103 -11.59 -19.61 14.93
C LEU A 103 -12.69 -19.45 13.87
N ARG A 104 -12.87 -20.44 13.00
CA ARG A 104 -13.95 -20.42 11.98
C ARG A 104 -15.33 -20.34 12.63
N ALA A 105 -15.55 -21.11 13.70
CA ALA A 105 -16.82 -21.10 14.42
C ALA A 105 -17.10 -19.73 15.07
N ASP A 106 -16.08 -19.10 15.67
CA ASP A 106 -16.17 -17.75 16.22
C ASP A 106 -16.51 -16.70 15.15
N LEU A 107 -15.82 -16.76 14.00
CA LEU A 107 -16.05 -15.86 12.89
C LEU A 107 -17.47 -16.01 12.32
N ASN A 108 -17.99 -17.24 12.24
CA ASN A 108 -19.35 -17.50 11.80
C ASN A 108 -20.41 -17.01 12.79
N ARG A 109 -20.20 -17.20 14.10
CA ARG A 109 -21.07 -16.60 15.13
C ARG A 109 -21.07 -15.07 15.06
N PHE A 110 -19.93 -14.46 14.80
CA PHE A 110 -19.84 -13.01 14.60
C PHE A 110 -20.56 -12.59 13.32
N HIS A 111 -20.37 -13.30 12.23
CA HIS A 111 -21.01 -13.04 10.94
C HIS A 111 -22.54 -13.06 11.06
N GLU A 112 -23.13 -14.07 11.71
CA GLU A 112 -24.58 -14.17 11.95
C GLU A 112 -25.15 -12.93 12.67
N ARG A 113 -24.41 -12.39 13.64
CA ARG A 113 -24.83 -11.21 14.41
C ARG A 113 -24.62 -9.90 13.65
N ALA A 114 -23.50 -9.77 12.93
CA ALA A 114 -23.04 -8.51 12.35
C ALA A 114 -23.49 -8.30 10.89
N SER A 115 -23.86 -9.37 10.18
CA SER A 115 -24.08 -9.35 8.72
C SER A 115 -25.52 -9.63 8.31
N ALA A 116 -26.50 -9.43 9.21
CA ALA A 116 -27.92 -9.62 8.88
C ALA A 116 -28.31 -8.76 7.66
N GLY A 117 -28.52 -9.41 6.50
CA GLY A 117 -28.87 -8.77 5.23
C GLY A 117 -27.71 -8.38 4.31
N ALA A 118 -26.45 -8.61 4.69
CA ALA A 118 -25.30 -8.39 3.80
C ALA A 118 -25.11 -9.58 2.84
N PRO A 119 -24.71 -9.38 1.57
CA PRO A 119 -24.47 -10.45 0.60
C PRO A 119 -23.10 -11.13 0.82
N VAL A 120 -22.83 -11.55 2.06
CA VAL A 120 -21.60 -12.26 2.46
C VAL A 120 -22.02 -13.62 3.00
N THR A 121 -21.34 -14.67 2.56
CA THR A 121 -21.55 -16.05 2.96
C THR A 121 -20.79 -16.36 4.26
N PRO A 122 -21.20 -17.40 5.02
CA PRO A 122 -20.40 -17.89 6.14
C PRO A 122 -18.98 -18.30 5.72
N PHE A 123 -18.04 -18.16 6.66
CA PHE A 123 -16.64 -18.56 6.52
C PHE A 123 -16.49 -20.07 6.35
N ARG A 124 -15.78 -20.44 5.29
CA ARG A 124 -15.27 -21.78 4.97
C ARG A 124 -13.83 -21.90 5.45
N GLU A 125 -13.31 -23.13 5.46
CA GLU A 125 -11.92 -23.39 5.82
C GLU A 125 -10.93 -22.68 4.90
N SER A 126 -11.17 -22.74 3.58
CA SER A 126 -10.36 -22.06 2.57
C SER A 126 -10.33 -20.53 2.74
N ASP A 127 -11.37 -19.94 3.34
CA ASP A 127 -11.42 -18.49 3.56
C ASP A 127 -10.40 -18.05 4.62
N LEU A 128 -9.97 -18.95 5.52
CA LEU A 128 -8.99 -18.65 6.56
C LEU A 128 -7.54 -18.67 6.05
N GLN A 129 -7.31 -19.23 4.87
CA GLN A 129 -6.00 -19.30 4.25
C GLN A 129 -5.62 -18.00 3.52
N LYS A 130 -6.52 -17.02 3.44
CA LYS A 130 -6.26 -15.75 2.76
C LYS A 130 -6.49 -14.56 3.68
N LEU A 131 -5.44 -13.75 3.83
CA LEU A 131 -5.48 -12.47 4.51
C LEU A 131 -5.18 -11.34 3.54
N ALA A 132 -5.93 -10.25 3.64
CA ALA A 132 -5.73 -9.06 2.83
C ALA A 132 -5.56 -7.81 3.69
N PHE A 133 -4.63 -6.95 3.27
CA PHE A 133 -4.31 -5.67 3.88
C PHE A 133 -4.62 -4.55 2.88
N TRP A 134 -5.80 -3.94 3.04
CA TRP A 134 -6.23 -2.83 2.21
C TRP A 134 -5.67 -1.53 2.77
N MET A 135 -4.46 -1.15 2.35
CA MET A 135 -3.78 0.01 2.93
C MET A 135 -3.22 0.96 1.87
N ALA A 136 -3.35 2.26 2.10
CA ALA A 136 -2.92 3.32 1.19
C ALA A 136 -1.47 3.16 0.69
N THR A 137 -1.16 3.61 -0.52
CA THR A 137 0.24 3.70 -0.99
C THR A 137 1.00 4.67 -0.09
N GLY A 138 2.19 4.26 0.38
CA GLY A 138 2.96 5.02 1.38
C GLY A 138 2.64 4.69 2.84
N SER A 139 1.64 3.86 3.14
CA SER A 139 1.32 3.43 4.52
C SER A 139 2.32 2.40 5.12
N GLY A 140 3.38 2.03 4.39
CA GLY A 140 4.39 1.10 4.90
C GLY A 140 4.04 -0.39 4.80
N LYS A 141 3.25 -0.80 3.80
CA LYS A 141 2.91 -2.22 3.54
C LYS A 141 4.12 -3.16 3.44
N THR A 142 5.24 -2.68 2.87
CA THR A 142 6.49 -3.45 2.77
C THR A 142 7.04 -3.81 4.16
N LEU A 143 7.08 -2.86 5.10
CA LEU A 143 7.53 -3.14 6.47
C LEU A 143 6.57 -4.10 7.19
N LEU A 144 5.26 -3.96 6.97
CA LEU A 144 4.27 -4.90 7.48
C LEU A 144 4.49 -6.32 6.94
N MET A 145 4.77 -6.46 5.64
CA MET A 145 5.09 -7.76 5.04
C MET A 145 6.28 -8.44 5.71
N HIS A 146 7.34 -7.68 6.02
CA HIS A 146 8.52 -8.21 6.72
C HIS A 146 8.19 -8.68 8.14
N ILE A 147 7.34 -7.93 8.85
CA ILE A 147 6.87 -8.33 10.19
C ILE A 147 5.97 -9.57 10.09
N HIS A 148 5.09 -9.64 9.10
CA HIS A 148 4.23 -10.81 8.88
C HIS A 148 5.04 -12.07 8.56
N TYR A 149 6.16 -11.94 7.83
CA TYR A 149 7.13 -13.02 7.65
C TYR A 149 7.63 -13.54 9.00
N TRP A 150 8.08 -12.67 9.91
CA TRP A 150 8.53 -13.09 11.24
C TRP A 150 7.40 -13.66 12.12
N GLN A 151 6.18 -13.11 12.02
CA GLN A 151 5.02 -13.67 12.71
C GLN A 151 4.74 -15.10 12.26
N LEU A 152 4.77 -15.37 10.95
CA LEU A 152 4.50 -16.69 10.41
C LEU A 152 5.62 -17.70 10.74
N LEU A 153 6.87 -17.26 10.79
CA LEU A 153 7.96 -18.10 11.31
C LEU A 153 7.76 -18.44 12.80
N LYS A 154 7.26 -17.50 13.60
CA LYS A 154 6.97 -17.72 15.02
C LYS A 154 5.84 -18.74 15.22
N PHE A 155 4.73 -18.60 14.50
CA PHE A 155 3.55 -19.43 14.70
C PHE A 155 3.58 -20.77 13.96
N ALA A 156 4.36 -20.86 12.88
CA ALA A 156 4.43 -22.04 12.03
C ALA A 156 5.88 -22.33 11.60
N PRO A 157 6.81 -22.56 12.56
CA PRO A 157 8.21 -22.83 12.25
C PRO A 157 8.36 -24.14 11.47
N GLY A 158 9.09 -24.11 10.35
CA GLY A 158 9.29 -25.29 9.49
C GLY A 158 8.01 -25.82 8.83
N HIS A 159 6.94 -25.03 8.80
CA HIS A 159 5.63 -25.46 8.28
C HIS A 159 5.50 -25.36 6.75
N TRP A 160 6.29 -24.49 6.13
CA TRP A 160 6.13 -24.10 4.73
C TRP A 160 7.17 -24.79 3.84
N ASP A 161 6.70 -25.42 2.77
CA ASP A 161 7.57 -26.04 1.76
C ASP A 161 8.17 -24.97 0.84
N ASN A 162 7.38 -23.94 0.49
CA ASN A 162 7.86 -22.80 -0.29
C ASN A 162 7.37 -21.47 0.29
N MET A 163 8.22 -20.43 0.22
CA MET A 163 7.86 -19.05 0.53
C MET A 163 8.05 -18.17 -0.70
N LEU A 164 6.98 -17.53 -1.15
CA LEU A 164 6.94 -16.79 -2.41
C LEU A 164 6.55 -15.33 -2.18
N LEU A 165 7.19 -14.41 -2.90
CA LEU A 165 6.70 -13.05 -3.09
C LEU A 165 6.40 -12.84 -4.58
N ILE A 166 5.12 -12.63 -4.89
CA ILE A 166 4.64 -12.29 -6.23
C ILE A 166 4.55 -10.78 -6.36
N THR A 167 5.23 -10.24 -7.36
CA THR A 167 5.29 -8.80 -7.66
C THR A 167 4.74 -8.48 -9.05
N PRO A 168 4.33 -7.23 -9.34
CA PRO A 168 3.78 -6.88 -10.65
C PRO A 168 4.78 -6.91 -11.82
N ASN A 169 6.06 -6.67 -11.56
CA ASN A 169 7.10 -6.62 -12.59
C ASN A 169 8.50 -6.81 -11.97
N ALA A 170 9.48 -7.14 -12.81
CA ALA A 170 10.86 -7.38 -12.40
C ALA A 170 11.54 -6.21 -11.68
N GLY A 171 11.15 -4.96 -11.98
CA GLY A 171 11.66 -3.78 -11.28
C GLY A 171 11.26 -3.78 -9.81
N LEU A 172 9.98 -4.04 -9.53
CA LEU A 172 9.47 -4.20 -8.16
C LEU A 172 10.07 -5.44 -7.49
N SER A 173 10.30 -6.54 -8.21
CA SER A 173 10.98 -7.72 -7.64
C SER A 173 12.36 -7.37 -7.08
N ARG A 174 13.16 -6.59 -7.80
CA ARG A 174 14.49 -6.15 -7.33
C ARG A 174 14.38 -5.22 -6.13
N GLN A 175 13.44 -4.27 -6.16
CA GLN A 175 13.21 -3.37 -5.05
C GLN A 175 12.85 -4.13 -3.76
N HIS A 176 11.99 -5.15 -3.85
CA HIS A 176 11.66 -5.99 -2.70
C HIS A 176 12.85 -6.82 -2.22
N ALA A 177 13.71 -7.30 -3.12
CA ALA A 177 14.94 -8.00 -2.73
C ALA A 177 15.87 -7.10 -1.90
N GLU A 178 16.07 -5.86 -2.33
CA GLU A 178 16.85 -4.86 -1.59
C GLU A 178 16.22 -4.58 -0.21
N GLU A 179 14.90 -4.42 -0.16
CA GLU A 179 14.18 -4.18 1.10
C GLU A 179 14.21 -5.37 2.06
N PHE A 180 14.10 -6.61 1.58
CA PHE A 180 14.26 -7.81 2.39
C PHE A 180 15.68 -7.94 2.94
N GLN A 181 16.70 -7.69 2.12
CA GLN A 181 18.10 -7.68 2.56
C GLN A 181 18.32 -6.67 3.70
N ARG A 182 17.77 -5.46 3.59
CA ARG A 182 17.82 -4.46 4.67
C ARG A 182 17.16 -4.96 5.95
N SER A 183 16.09 -5.74 5.84
CA SER A 183 15.43 -6.37 7.00
C SER A 183 16.08 -7.70 7.43
N GLY A 184 17.16 -8.14 6.78
CA GLY A 184 17.83 -9.41 7.09
C GLY A 184 16.97 -10.64 6.81
N ILE A 185 16.02 -10.55 5.88
CA ILE A 185 15.17 -11.65 5.45
C ILE A 185 15.85 -12.35 4.27
N PRO A 186 16.11 -13.67 4.33
CA PRO A 186 16.69 -14.40 3.22
C PRO A 186 15.75 -14.38 2.02
N CYS A 187 16.25 -13.94 0.86
CA CYS A 187 15.46 -13.90 -0.35
C CYS A 187 16.29 -14.18 -1.61
N ARG A 188 15.64 -14.66 -2.67
CA ARG A 188 16.24 -14.87 -3.99
C ARG A 188 15.28 -14.42 -5.08
N VAL A 189 15.74 -13.59 -6.00
CA VAL A 189 14.96 -13.24 -7.20
C VAL A 189 15.07 -14.36 -8.22
N TYR A 190 13.95 -14.83 -8.74
CA TYR A 190 13.93 -15.84 -9.80
C TYR A 190 14.47 -15.27 -11.12
N ASP A 191 15.51 -15.94 -11.64
CA ASP A 191 16.29 -15.55 -12.81
C ASP A 191 15.84 -16.24 -14.11
N GLY A 192 14.94 -17.23 -14.02
CA GLY A 192 14.47 -18.02 -15.15
C GLY A 192 14.96 -19.46 -15.19
N ASN A 193 15.82 -19.86 -14.25
CA ASN A 193 16.26 -21.25 -14.11
C ASN A 193 15.47 -21.96 -12.99
N PRO A 194 14.57 -22.92 -13.30
CA PRO A 194 13.81 -23.67 -12.30
C PRO A 194 14.69 -24.38 -11.27
N ASP A 195 15.91 -24.80 -11.63
CA ASP A 195 16.83 -25.46 -10.70
C ASP A 195 17.24 -24.55 -9.54
N HIS A 196 17.18 -23.22 -9.74
CA HIS A 196 17.52 -22.23 -8.72
C HIS A 196 16.38 -21.93 -7.74
N LEU A 197 15.21 -22.57 -7.93
CA LEU A 197 14.05 -22.46 -7.03
C LEU A 197 14.25 -23.25 -5.74
N GLN A 198 15.18 -24.22 -5.74
CA GLN A 198 15.60 -24.87 -4.49
C GLN A 198 16.37 -23.85 -3.64
N THR A 199 15.74 -23.44 -2.55
CA THR A 199 16.30 -22.50 -1.59
C THR A 199 16.48 -23.16 -0.24
N PRO A 200 17.38 -22.64 0.62
CA PRO A 200 17.40 -22.99 2.02
C PRO A 200 16.03 -22.71 2.67
N ALA A 201 15.75 -23.39 3.79
CA ALA A 201 14.55 -23.14 4.59
C ALA A 201 14.37 -21.64 4.89
N ASP A 202 13.11 -21.22 4.97
CA ASP A 202 12.68 -19.84 5.27
C ASP A 202 13.14 -18.76 4.27
N THR A 203 13.65 -19.15 3.08
CA THR A 203 14.06 -18.22 2.03
C THR A 203 12.91 -17.86 1.11
N VAL A 204 12.65 -16.56 0.96
CA VAL A 204 11.58 -16.04 0.08
C VAL A 204 12.06 -15.99 -1.38
N VAL A 205 11.41 -16.75 -2.26
CA VAL A 205 11.60 -16.64 -3.71
C VAL A 205 10.74 -15.50 -4.25
N ILE A 206 11.38 -14.52 -4.89
CA ILE A 206 10.71 -13.34 -5.44
C ILE A 206 10.59 -13.50 -6.95
N LEU A 207 9.37 -13.39 -7.45
CA LEU A 207 9.08 -13.49 -8.87
C LEU A 207 8.05 -12.45 -9.28
N ASP A 208 8.18 -11.97 -10.51
CA ASP A 208 7.12 -11.17 -11.10
C ASP A 208 6.03 -12.05 -11.70
N ILE A 209 4.82 -11.52 -11.70
CA ILE A 209 3.61 -12.24 -12.08
C ILE A 209 3.67 -12.79 -13.51
N HIS A 210 4.40 -12.14 -14.42
CA HIS A 210 4.51 -12.55 -15.82
C HIS A 210 5.40 -13.78 -16.05
N LYS A 211 6.15 -14.21 -15.02
CA LYS A 211 6.96 -15.43 -15.06
C LYS A 211 6.17 -16.68 -14.67
N LEU A 212 4.96 -16.56 -14.12
CA LEU A 212 4.12 -17.70 -13.71
C LEU A 212 3.24 -18.22 -14.86
N GLU A 213 3.19 -19.54 -15.02
CA GLU A 213 2.31 -20.20 -15.98
C GLU A 213 1.74 -21.53 -15.42
N GLU A 214 0.54 -21.93 -15.86
CA GLU A 214 -0.12 -23.18 -15.38
C GLU A 214 0.33 -24.45 -16.09
N ASN A 215 0.88 -24.31 -17.29
CA ASN A 215 1.40 -25.38 -18.13
C ASN A 215 2.47 -24.75 -19.01
N LYS A 216 3.75 -24.97 -18.70
CA LYS A 216 4.84 -24.39 -19.50
C LYS A 216 4.76 -24.90 -20.94
N THR A 217 4.39 -24.02 -21.87
CA THR A 217 4.23 -24.33 -23.30
C THR A 217 5.38 -23.79 -24.17
N SER A 218 6.32 -23.04 -23.59
CA SER A 218 7.42 -22.40 -24.32
C SER A 218 8.75 -22.48 -23.57
N GLU A 219 9.86 -22.60 -24.33
CA GLU A 219 11.21 -22.36 -23.81
C GLU A 219 11.36 -20.89 -23.40
N GLY A 220 11.89 -20.64 -22.20
CA GLY A 220 12.08 -19.29 -21.68
C GLY A 220 12.02 -19.17 -20.16
N VAL A 221 12.01 -17.92 -19.70
CA VAL A 221 12.11 -17.46 -18.30
C VAL A 221 10.90 -17.80 -17.42
N ARG A 222 9.87 -18.45 -17.97
CA ARG A 222 8.64 -18.80 -17.25
C ARG A 222 8.83 -20.09 -16.44
N VAL A 223 8.16 -20.13 -15.30
CA VAL A 223 8.09 -21.27 -14.38
C VAL A 223 6.66 -21.78 -14.29
N ASP A 224 6.54 -23.11 -14.29
CA ASP A 224 5.26 -23.77 -14.02
C ASP A 224 4.95 -23.68 -12.53
N ILE A 225 3.71 -23.38 -12.16
CA ILE A 225 3.31 -23.41 -10.75
C ILE A 225 3.44 -24.81 -10.13
N ALA A 226 3.46 -25.88 -10.94
CA ALA A 226 3.76 -27.23 -10.48
C ALA A 226 5.17 -27.37 -9.88
N CYS A 227 6.09 -26.42 -10.11
CA CYS A 227 7.37 -26.41 -9.40
C CYS A 227 7.25 -26.07 -7.91
N PHE A 228 6.10 -25.53 -7.48
CA PHE A 228 5.83 -25.13 -6.09
C PHE A 228 4.78 -26.07 -5.48
N GLU A 229 5.10 -27.35 -5.35
CA GLU A 229 4.25 -28.32 -4.64
C GLU A 229 4.36 -28.16 -3.12
N GLY A 230 3.32 -28.58 -2.39
CA GLY A 230 3.28 -28.53 -0.94
C GLY A 230 2.60 -27.29 -0.36
N ARG A 231 2.88 -27.01 0.92
CA ARG A 231 2.31 -25.89 1.69
C ARG A 231 3.08 -24.62 1.40
N ASN A 232 2.50 -23.77 0.57
CA ASN A 232 3.14 -22.52 0.17
C ASN A 232 2.66 -21.34 1.00
N LEU A 233 3.60 -20.51 1.45
CA LEU A 233 3.32 -19.18 1.97
C LEU A 233 3.54 -18.15 0.87
N VAL A 234 2.47 -17.46 0.45
CA VAL A 234 2.49 -16.55 -0.70
C VAL A 234 2.18 -15.13 -0.28
N PHE A 235 3.16 -14.25 -0.38
CA PHE A 235 2.99 -12.81 -0.29
C PHE A 235 2.70 -12.23 -1.68
N ILE A 236 1.74 -11.31 -1.76
CA ILE A 236 1.36 -10.68 -3.03
C ILE A 236 1.38 -9.16 -2.89
N ASP A 237 2.28 -8.52 -3.63
CA ASP A 237 2.34 -7.07 -3.73
C ASP A 237 1.49 -6.56 -4.90
N GLU A 238 0.72 -5.50 -4.65
CA GLU A 238 -0.26 -4.93 -5.57
C GLU A 238 -1.15 -6.00 -6.21
N GLY A 239 -1.80 -6.81 -5.38
CA GLY A 239 -2.66 -7.94 -5.79
C GLY A 239 -3.80 -7.61 -6.76
N HIS A 240 -3.94 -6.33 -7.15
CA HIS A 240 -4.96 -5.76 -8.01
C HIS A 240 -4.56 -5.45 -9.46
N LYS A 241 -3.28 -5.53 -9.84
CA LYS A 241 -2.82 -5.11 -11.19
C LYS A 241 -3.07 -6.17 -12.28
N GLY A 242 -4.31 -6.59 -12.47
CA GLY A 242 -4.75 -7.45 -13.59
C GLY A 242 -5.83 -6.78 -14.44
N GLN A 243 -5.74 -6.87 -15.77
CA GLN A 243 -6.92 -6.59 -16.63
C GLN A 243 -8.03 -7.61 -16.29
N ARG A 244 -9.32 -7.25 -16.42
CA ARG A 244 -10.45 -8.11 -15.96
C ARG A 244 -10.40 -9.58 -16.45
N SER A 245 -9.90 -9.86 -17.66
CA SER A 245 -9.71 -11.22 -18.18
C SER A 245 -8.48 -11.93 -17.60
N VAL A 246 -7.44 -11.15 -17.35
CA VAL A 246 -6.15 -11.55 -16.79
C VAL A 246 -6.30 -11.86 -15.28
N GLU A 247 -7.19 -11.14 -14.59
CA GLU A 247 -7.54 -11.31 -13.18
C GLU A 247 -8.13 -12.69 -12.85
N GLN A 248 -8.98 -13.25 -13.71
CA GLN A 248 -9.53 -14.60 -13.50
C GLN A 248 -8.46 -15.70 -13.62
N ARG A 249 -7.52 -15.57 -14.57
CA ARG A 249 -6.38 -16.49 -14.69
C ARG A 249 -5.47 -16.38 -13.46
N TRP A 250 -5.19 -15.16 -13.01
CA TRP A 250 -4.38 -14.92 -11.81
C TRP A 250 -5.01 -15.45 -10.55
N LYS A 251 -6.34 -15.33 -10.42
CA LYS A 251 -7.06 -15.86 -9.29
C LYS A 251 -6.84 -17.37 -9.16
N LYS A 252 -7.05 -18.11 -10.26
CA LYS A 252 -6.82 -19.56 -10.28
C LYS A 252 -5.37 -19.92 -9.94
N LEU A 253 -4.40 -19.17 -10.47
CA LEU A 253 -2.98 -19.36 -10.17
C LEU A 253 -2.68 -19.17 -8.68
N ARG A 254 -3.22 -18.12 -8.05
CA ARG A 254 -3.03 -17.87 -6.61
C ARG A 254 -3.68 -18.95 -5.75
N GLU A 255 -4.92 -19.34 -6.08
CA GLU A 255 -5.65 -20.39 -5.37
C GLU A 255 -4.94 -21.74 -5.47
N ARG A 256 -4.36 -22.07 -6.64
CA ARG A 256 -3.54 -23.29 -6.80
C ARG A 256 -2.23 -23.21 -6.04
N LEU A 257 -1.51 -22.09 -6.13
CA LEU A 257 -0.27 -21.90 -5.38
C LEU A 257 -0.50 -22.01 -3.88
N ALA A 258 -1.61 -21.53 -3.36
CA ALA A 258 -1.89 -21.57 -1.92
C ALA A 258 -2.70 -22.79 -1.47
N ALA A 259 -2.88 -23.79 -2.34
CA ALA A 259 -3.61 -24.99 -1.97
C ALA A 259 -2.90 -25.69 -0.79
N GLY A 260 -3.56 -25.71 0.38
CA GLY A 260 -2.96 -26.23 1.63
C GLY A 260 -1.94 -25.29 2.29
N GLY A 261 -1.82 -24.06 1.80
CA GLY A 261 -0.91 -23.03 2.28
C GLY A 261 -1.63 -21.78 2.82
N MET A 262 -0.99 -20.61 2.66
CA MET A 262 -1.55 -19.31 3.08
C MET A 262 -1.14 -18.17 2.14
N ILE A 263 -2.06 -17.22 1.92
CA ILE A 263 -1.86 -16.00 1.12
C ILE A 263 -1.97 -14.77 2.01
N LEU A 264 -1.00 -13.85 1.86
CA LEU A 264 -1.08 -12.49 2.38
C LEU A 264 -1.02 -11.49 1.21
N GLU A 265 -2.13 -10.79 0.95
CA GLU A 265 -2.24 -9.80 -0.13
C GLU A 265 -2.16 -8.36 0.39
N TYR A 266 -1.38 -7.53 -0.29
CA TYR A 266 -1.18 -6.11 0.04
C TYR A 266 -1.61 -5.25 -1.14
N SER A 267 -2.55 -4.33 -0.94
CA SER A 267 -3.04 -3.47 -2.04
C SER A 267 -3.65 -2.17 -1.52
N ALA A 268 -3.51 -1.10 -2.30
CA ALA A 268 -4.16 0.18 -2.02
C ALA A 268 -5.56 0.31 -2.64
N THR A 269 -5.95 -0.55 -3.58
CA THR A 269 -7.05 -0.28 -4.52
C THR A 269 -8.14 -1.36 -4.55
N PHE A 270 -8.25 -2.21 -3.52
CA PHE A 270 -9.30 -3.26 -3.48
C PHE A 270 -10.71 -2.73 -3.79
N GLY A 271 -11.07 -1.54 -3.27
CA GLY A 271 -12.38 -0.94 -3.54
C GLY A 271 -12.68 -0.68 -5.03
N GLN A 272 -11.68 -0.40 -5.85
CA GLN A 272 -11.87 -0.21 -7.30
C GLN A 272 -12.17 -1.52 -8.02
N ILE A 273 -11.61 -2.63 -7.52
CA ILE A 273 -11.75 -3.96 -8.11
C ILE A 273 -13.09 -4.58 -7.74
N ILE A 274 -13.42 -4.54 -6.44
CA ILE A 274 -14.64 -5.16 -5.91
C ILE A 274 -15.84 -4.59 -6.66
N GLY A 275 -15.90 -3.27 -6.84
CA GLY A 275 -16.91 -2.60 -7.66
C GLY A 275 -18.32 -3.12 -7.38
N LYS A 276 -18.96 -3.76 -8.38
CA LYS A 276 -20.25 -4.44 -8.25
C LYS A 276 -20.15 -5.98 -8.30
N ASN A 277 -18.94 -6.53 -8.29
CA ASN A 277 -18.71 -7.97 -8.36
C ASN A 277 -18.99 -8.62 -7.00
N ARG A 278 -20.16 -9.27 -6.87
CA ARG A 278 -20.59 -9.93 -5.63
C ARG A 278 -19.64 -11.03 -5.17
N PHE A 279 -18.99 -11.72 -6.10
CA PHE A 279 -18.05 -12.79 -5.76
C PHE A 279 -16.80 -12.21 -5.07
N LEU A 280 -16.21 -11.15 -5.64
CA LEU A 280 -15.07 -10.47 -5.01
C LEU A 280 -15.46 -9.76 -3.71
N LEU A 281 -16.69 -9.25 -3.62
CA LEU A 281 -17.21 -8.68 -2.39
C LEU A 281 -17.24 -9.72 -1.26
N ASP A 282 -17.76 -10.92 -1.53
CA ASP A 282 -17.80 -12.03 -0.56
C ASP A 282 -16.39 -12.44 -0.12
N GLU A 283 -15.49 -12.65 -1.07
CA GLU A 283 -14.10 -13.06 -0.81
C GLU A 283 -13.33 -12.03 0.03
N TYR A 284 -13.38 -10.75 -0.34
CA TYR A 284 -12.64 -9.71 0.36
C TYR A 284 -13.30 -9.27 1.68
N ALA A 285 -14.63 -9.40 1.81
CA ALA A 285 -15.28 -9.20 3.11
C ALA A 285 -14.77 -10.22 4.16
N LYS A 286 -14.49 -11.45 3.72
CA LYS A 286 -13.93 -12.50 4.56
C LYS A 286 -12.42 -12.38 4.75
N SER A 287 -11.64 -11.97 3.75
CA SER A 287 -10.16 -11.96 3.84
C SER A 287 -9.54 -10.65 4.33
N ILE A 288 -10.20 -9.48 4.22
CA ILE A 288 -9.60 -8.23 4.69
C ILE A 288 -9.50 -8.23 6.22
N LEU A 289 -8.27 -8.36 6.70
CA LEU A 289 -7.91 -8.30 8.11
C LEU A 289 -7.78 -6.86 8.58
N PHE A 290 -7.26 -5.98 7.72
CA PHE A 290 -7.09 -4.57 8.04
C PHE A 290 -7.35 -3.67 6.81
N ASP A 291 -8.41 -2.86 6.88
CA ASP A 291 -8.69 -1.73 5.98
C ASP A 291 -8.26 -0.42 6.61
N TYR A 292 -7.26 0.19 5.97
CA TYR A 292 -6.79 1.54 6.16
C TYR A 292 -6.62 2.22 4.79
N ALA A 293 -7.74 2.31 4.06
CA ALA A 293 -7.83 2.95 2.75
C ALA A 293 -7.37 4.42 2.73
N TYR A 294 -7.13 4.96 1.53
CA TYR A 294 -6.60 6.31 1.32
C TYR A 294 -7.39 7.43 2.02
N ARG A 295 -8.70 7.27 2.24
CA ARG A 295 -9.52 8.23 3.00
C ARG A 295 -8.96 8.47 4.41
N HIS A 296 -8.59 7.40 5.12
CA HIS A 296 -8.08 7.48 6.49
C HIS A 296 -6.68 8.05 6.49
N PHE A 297 -5.83 7.55 5.58
CA PHE A 297 -4.48 8.06 5.35
C PHE A 297 -4.45 9.57 5.05
N PHE A 298 -5.40 10.06 4.26
CA PHE A 298 -5.55 11.49 3.96
C PHE A 298 -6.04 12.29 5.18
N HIS A 299 -7.07 11.81 5.88
CA HIS A 299 -7.60 12.49 7.07
C HIS A 299 -6.62 12.50 8.26
N ASP A 300 -5.64 11.58 8.27
CA ASP A 300 -4.54 11.57 9.23
C ASP A 300 -3.39 12.51 8.86
N GLY A 301 -3.50 13.21 7.73
CA GLY A 301 -2.49 14.16 7.27
C GLY A 301 -1.31 13.52 6.50
N TYR A 302 -1.35 12.22 6.21
CA TYR A 302 -0.31 11.56 5.41
C TYR A 302 -0.57 11.61 3.90
N GLY A 303 -1.83 11.83 3.50
CA GLY A 303 -2.22 11.91 2.11
C GLY A 303 -1.69 13.16 1.40
N LYS A 304 -1.64 13.12 0.07
CA LYS A 304 -1.27 14.29 -0.73
C LYS A 304 -2.44 15.27 -0.78
N ALA A 305 -2.18 16.53 -0.45
CA ALA A 305 -3.05 17.62 -0.85
C ALA A 305 -3.01 17.74 -2.38
N PHE A 306 -4.15 17.58 -3.04
CA PHE A 306 -4.26 17.72 -4.49
C PHE A 306 -5.22 18.84 -4.84
N ARG A 307 -4.96 19.47 -5.99
CA ARG A 307 -5.85 20.44 -6.61
C ARG A 307 -6.14 19.94 -8.01
N THR A 308 -7.42 19.93 -8.38
CA THR A 308 -7.87 19.48 -9.69
C THR A 308 -8.36 20.68 -10.48
N TYR A 309 -7.78 20.90 -11.66
CA TYR A 309 -8.18 21.97 -12.57
C TYR A 309 -8.84 21.38 -13.79
N ASN A 310 -10.11 21.70 -13.99
CA ASN A 310 -10.81 21.38 -15.22
C ASN A 310 -10.48 22.45 -16.24
N LEU A 311 -9.66 22.10 -17.24
CA LEU A 311 -9.33 23.01 -18.33
C LEU A 311 -10.59 23.27 -19.16
N ARG A 312 -10.90 24.55 -19.43
CA ARG A 312 -11.96 24.90 -20.38
C ARG A 312 -11.59 24.41 -21.78
N THR A 313 -12.55 23.85 -22.51
CA THR A 313 -12.40 23.46 -23.91
C THR A 313 -12.95 24.55 -24.83
N GLY A 314 -12.37 24.73 -26.03
CA GLY A 314 -12.80 25.71 -27.03
C GLY A 314 -11.71 26.73 -27.41
N PRO A 315 -12.04 27.80 -28.18
CA PRO A 315 -11.06 28.79 -28.67
C PRO A 315 -10.29 29.52 -27.55
N LEU A 316 -10.90 29.64 -26.37
CA LEU A 316 -10.26 30.21 -25.16
C LEU A 316 -9.23 29.27 -24.51
N ALA A 317 -9.12 28.02 -24.96
CA ALA A 317 -8.15 27.04 -24.50
C ALA A 317 -6.76 27.20 -25.13
N GLU A 318 -6.65 27.99 -26.20
CA GLU A 318 -5.38 28.23 -26.87
C GLU A 318 -4.38 28.89 -25.90
N GLY A 319 -3.22 28.24 -25.70
CA GLY A 319 -2.21 28.66 -24.73
C GLY A 319 -2.53 28.39 -23.25
N TYR A 320 -3.69 27.82 -22.89
CA TYR A 320 -4.02 27.52 -21.49
C TYR A 320 -3.15 26.39 -20.92
N SER A 321 -2.95 25.29 -21.65
CA SER A 321 -2.03 24.21 -21.26
C SER A 321 -0.61 24.71 -21.04
N ARG A 322 -0.14 25.63 -21.90
CA ARG A 322 1.18 26.27 -21.78
C ARG A 322 1.28 27.12 -20.51
N ARG A 323 0.22 27.88 -20.18
CA ARG A 323 0.14 28.66 -18.94
C ARG A 323 0.16 27.76 -17.69
N MET A 324 -0.59 26.66 -17.70
CA MET A 324 -0.59 25.67 -16.59
C MET A 324 0.78 25.01 -16.41
N LEU A 325 1.46 24.64 -17.50
CA LEU A 325 2.82 24.12 -17.46
C LEU A 325 3.80 25.15 -16.89
N GLY A 326 3.67 26.42 -17.28
CA GLY A 326 4.45 27.51 -16.71
C GLY A 326 4.20 27.71 -15.22
N ALA A 327 2.93 27.68 -14.79
CA ALA A 327 2.57 27.92 -13.39
C ALA A 327 3.09 26.77 -12.52
N SER A 328 2.94 25.54 -13.02
CA SER A 328 3.52 24.35 -12.40
C SER A 328 5.05 24.42 -12.30
N LEU A 329 5.73 24.94 -13.34
CA LEU A 329 7.18 25.15 -13.32
C LEU A 329 7.58 26.16 -12.23
N LEU A 330 6.86 27.28 -12.11
CA LEU A 330 7.11 28.26 -11.06
C LEU A 330 6.90 27.70 -9.66
N THR A 331 5.78 27.01 -9.44
CA THR A 331 5.49 26.33 -8.17
C THR A 331 6.58 25.32 -7.83
N PHE A 332 7.01 24.51 -8.80
CA PHE A 332 8.10 23.55 -8.61
C PHE A 332 9.42 24.24 -8.25
N PHE A 333 9.76 25.34 -8.93
CA PHE A 333 10.95 26.13 -8.61
C PHE A 333 10.90 26.72 -7.20
N ALA A 334 9.75 27.28 -6.79
CA ALA A 334 9.54 27.81 -5.45
C ALA A 334 9.69 26.71 -4.39
N GLN A 335 9.09 25.55 -4.61
CA GLN A 335 9.23 24.37 -3.73
C GLN A 335 10.68 23.92 -3.62
N LEU A 336 11.40 23.85 -4.75
CA LEU A 336 12.81 23.44 -4.76
C LEU A 336 13.71 24.44 -4.02
N ASN A 337 13.45 25.75 -4.17
CA ASN A 337 14.17 26.78 -3.43
C ASN A 337 13.89 26.73 -1.93
N ALA A 338 12.62 26.60 -1.53
CA ALA A 338 12.24 26.43 -0.12
C ALA A 338 12.93 25.20 0.49
N TYR A 339 12.88 24.07 -0.23
CA TYR A 339 13.56 22.84 0.18
C TYR A 339 15.08 23.02 0.36
N ARG A 340 15.73 23.75 -0.55
CA ARG A 340 17.17 24.05 -0.48
C ARG A 340 17.51 25.01 0.66
N ARG A 341 16.69 26.04 0.89
CA ARG A 341 16.89 27.05 1.94
C ARG A 341 16.68 26.48 3.34
N HIS A 342 15.73 25.56 3.49
CA HIS A 342 15.32 24.97 4.77
C HIS A 342 15.81 23.53 4.96
N ARG A 343 16.94 23.15 4.33
CA ARG A 343 17.45 21.75 4.32
C ARG A 343 17.54 21.09 5.70
N ALA A 344 17.94 21.83 6.73
CA ALA A 344 18.06 21.29 8.09
C ALA A 344 16.70 20.95 8.71
N GLU A 345 15.68 21.80 8.51
CA GLU A 345 14.32 21.59 9.02
C GLU A 345 13.62 20.46 8.27
N VAL A 346 13.62 20.50 6.94
CA VAL A 346 12.95 19.49 6.10
C VAL A 346 13.50 18.07 6.32
N ARG A 347 14.79 17.94 6.67
CA ARG A 347 15.41 16.65 7.01
C ARG A 347 14.81 16.02 8.28
N ARG A 348 14.43 16.85 9.27
CA ARG A 348 13.79 16.36 10.51
C ARG A 348 12.43 15.73 10.24
N TYR A 349 11.74 16.19 9.20
CA TYR A 349 10.45 15.67 8.76
C TYR A 349 10.56 14.61 7.64
N GLN A 350 11.78 14.16 7.31
CA GLN A 350 12.04 13.19 6.24
C GLN A 350 11.42 13.60 4.89
N ILE A 351 11.34 14.91 4.63
CA ILE A 351 10.82 15.41 3.35
C ILE A 351 11.89 15.21 2.29
N GLU A 352 11.52 14.48 1.24
CA GLU A 352 12.36 14.25 0.07
C GLU A 352 12.40 15.45 -0.87
N THR A 353 13.37 15.44 -1.79
CA THR A 353 13.49 16.51 -2.79
C THR A 353 12.20 16.63 -3.60
N PRO A 354 11.66 17.85 -3.81
CA PRO A 354 10.47 18.05 -4.63
C PRO A 354 10.60 17.36 -5.99
N LEU A 355 9.52 16.71 -6.42
CA LEU A 355 9.48 15.95 -7.66
C LEU A 355 8.36 16.48 -8.55
N TRP A 356 8.71 16.82 -9.79
CA TRP A 356 7.75 17.20 -10.81
C TRP A 356 7.48 16.02 -11.75
N VAL A 357 6.27 15.46 -11.67
CA VAL A 357 5.87 14.28 -12.44
C VAL A 357 4.89 14.69 -13.55
N PHE A 358 5.14 14.22 -14.76
CA PHE A 358 4.24 14.36 -15.89
C PHE A 358 3.65 12.99 -16.24
N VAL A 359 2.32 12.89 -16.20
CA VAL A 359 1.60 11.67 -16.55
C VAL A 359 0.74 11.97 -17.76
N GLY A 360 1.10 11.36 -18.90
CA GLY A 360 0.35 11.46 -20.14
C GLY A 360 -0.58 10.26 -20.34
N SER A 361 -1.72 10.49 -20.96
CA SER A 361 -2.64 9.43 -21.38
C SER A 361 -2.21 8.79 -22.71
N ARG A 362 -1.41 9.51 -23.53
CA ARG A 362 -0.96 9.06 -24.87
C ARG A 362 0.56 9.10 -25.00
N VAL A 363 1.17 7.91 -25.07
CA VAL A 363 2.62 7.74 -25.26
C VAL A 363 3.02 7.78 -26.74
N ALA A 364 2.19 7.24 -27.65
CA ALA A 364 2.36 7.35 -29.10
C ALA A 364 1.03 7.74 -29.76
N GLY A 365 0.93 8.98 -30.24
CA GLY A 365 -0.22 9.45 -31.02
C GLY A 365 0.02 9.33 -32.53
N LYS A 366 -1.04 9.16 -33.33
CA LYS A 366 -0.95 9.42 -34.77
C LYS A 366 -0.57 10.92 -34.95
N LYS A 367 0.37 11.25 -35.84
CA LYS A 367 0.80 12.62 -36.17
C LYS A 367 1.46 13.46 -35.03
N LEU A 368 2.37 12.88 -34.21
CA LEU A 368 3.15 13.64 -33.21
C LEU A 368 2.30 14.34 -32.10
N GLU A 369 1.09 13.84 -31.84
CA GLU A 369 0.21 14.31 -30.76
C GLU A 369 0.38 13.45 -29.49
N SER A 370 1.56 13.51 -28.87
CA SER A 370 1.81 12.88 -27.56
C SER A 370 1.84 13.94 -26.46
N ASP A 371 1.17 13.65 -25.34
CA ASP A 371 1.17 14.50 -24.13
C ASP A 371 2.62 14.73 -23.63
N ILE A 372 3.46 13.69 -23.70
CA ILE A 372 4.87 13.76 -23.31
C ILE A 372 5.66 14.65 -24.28
N LEU A 373 5.38 14.55 -25.59
CA LEU A 373 6.05 15.38 -26.58
C LEU A 373 5.71 16.87 -26.40
N GLN A 374 4.49 17.20 -25.97
CA GLN A 374 4.12 18.58 -25.65
C GLN A 374 4.96 19.14 -24.49
N VAL A 375 5.14 18.37 -23.42
CA VAL A 375 6.00 18.74 -22.29
C VAL A 375 7.46 18.91 -22.73
N VAL A 376 8.00 17.98 -23.52
CA VAL A 376 9.38 18.06 -24.03
C VAL A 376 9.56 19.29 -24.93
N ARG A 377 8.60 19.59 -25.81
CA ARG A 377 8.63 20.79 -26.66
C ARG A 377 8.60 22.07 -25.84
N PHE A 378 7.75 22.11 -24.82
CA PHE A 378 7.67 23.23 -23.87
C PHE A 378 9.02 23.46 -23.15
N LEU A 379 9.62 22.41 -22.58
CA LEU A 379 10.92 22.52 -21.90
C LEU A 379 12.02 22.94 -22.88
N ARG A 380 12.07 22.35 -24.08
CA ARG A 380 13.04 22.70 -25.11
C ARG A 380 12.94 24.18 -25.51
N GLU A 381 11.73 24.69 -25.69
CA GLU A 381 11.50 26.09 -26.05
C GLU A 381 12.03 27.02 -24.95
N LEU A 382 11.68 26.76 -23.69
CA LEU A 382 12.13 27.59 -22.57
C LEU A 382 13.65 27.57 -22.37
N LEU A 383 14.30 26.42 -22.58
CA LEU A 383 15.75 26.30 -22.46
C LEU A 383 16.51 26.94 -23.63
N ARG A 384 15.93 26.93 -24.83
CA ARG A 384 16.56 27.50 -26.03
C ARG A 384 16.34 29.00 -26.17
N TYR A 385 15.22 29.52 -25.66
CA TYR A 385 14.74 30.88 -25.88
C TYR A 385 14.40 31.56 -24.53
N PRO A 386 15.38 32.12 -23.81
CA PRO A 386 15.17 32.75 -22.50
C PRO A 386 14.12 33.88 -22.50
N GLU A 387 13.95 34.57 -23.62
CA GLU A 387 12.91 35.57 -23.84
C GLU A 387 11.50 34.98 -23.74
N ARG A 388 11.29 33.73 -24.18
CA ARG A 388 10.00 33.02 -24.04
C ARG A 388 9.71 32.67 -22.59
N LEU A 389 10.74 32.39 -21.79
CA LEU A 389 10.59 32.24 -20.35
C LEU A 389 10.17 33.58 -19.73
N ARG A 390 10.84 34.69 -20.07
CA ARG A 390 10.47 36.02 -19.55
C ARG A 390 9.03 36.39 -19.91
N GLU A 391 8.60 36.16 -21.14
CA GLU A 391 7.22 36.40 -21.60
C GLU A 391 6.21 35.57 -20.79
N LEU A 392 6.50 34.28 -20.59
CA LEU A 392 5.66 33.38 -19.79
C LEU A 392 5.55 33.87 -18.34
N LEU A 393 6.66 34.28 -17.75
CA LEU A 393 6.71 34.82 -16.39
C LEU A 393 5.96 36.14 -16.27
N GLN A 394 6.17 37.09 -17.19
CA GLN A 394 5.45 38.36 -17.21
C GLN A 394 3.95 38.17 -17.35
N THR A 395 3.52 37.25 -18.22
CA THR A 395 2.12 36.88 -18.39
C THR A 395 1.53 36.36 -17.07
N GLN A 396 2.29 35.54 -16.33
CA GLN A 396 1.86 35.04 -15.03
C GLN A 396 1.84 36.11 -13.96
N THR A 397 2.82 37.02 -13.93
CA THR A 397 2.83 38.19 -13.03
C THR A 397 1.69 39.17 -13.31
N ALA A 398 1.28 39.31 -14.58
CA ALA A 398 0.11 40.10 -14.93
C ALA A 398 -1.20 39.45 -14.44
N LEU A 399 -1.29 38.11 -14.48
CA LEU A 399 -2.40 37.34 -13.93
C LEU A 399 -2.42 37.41 -12.38
N LEU A 400 -1.25 37.28 -11.74
CA LEU A 400 -1.03 37.47 -10.30
C LEU A 400 -1.57 38.83 -9.82
N ASN A 401 -1.27 39.89 -10.56
CA ASN A 401 -1.63 41.27 -10.22
C ASN A 401 -3.03 41.68 -10.71
N GLY A 402 -3.86 40.74 -11.18
CA GLY A 402 -5.22 41.00 -11.64
C GLY A 402 -5.34 41.84 -12.92
N LYS A 403 -4.24 42.11 -13.63
CA LYS A 403 -4.21 42.93 -14.85
C LYS A 403 -4.44 42.14 -16.14
N GLY A 404 -4.65 40.82 -16.03
CA GLY A 404 -4.75 39.90 -17.17
C GLY A 404 -6.17 39.58 -17.68
N GLY A 405 -7.21 40.35 -17.29
CA GLY A 405 -8.58 40.22 -17.82
C GLY A 405 -9.30 38.89 -17.55
N LEU A 406 -8.71 37.98 -16.76
CA LEU A 406 -9.21 36.63 -16.47
C LEU A 406 -9.42 36.40 -14.96
N LEU A 407 -9.70 37.47 -14.22
CA LEU A 407 -9.96 37.46 -12.76
C LEU A 407 -11.20 36.64 -12.31
N ALA A 408 -11.78 35.82 -13.19
CA ALA A 408 -12.90 34.93 -12.87
C ALA A 408 -12.60 33.44 -13.16
N ASP A 409 -11.35 33.08 -13.45
CA ASP A 409 -10.96 31.68 -13.63
C ASP A 409 -9.95 31.25 -12.55
N SER A 410 -10.16 30.05 -11.99
CA SER A 410 -9.43 29.42 -10.86
C SER A 410 -7.90 29.54 -10.82
N VAL A 411 -7.25 29.89 -11.93
CA VAL A 411 -5.79 30.10 -12.06
C VAL A 411 -5.37 31.48 -11.54
N GLY A 412 -6.23 32.49 -11.66
CA GLY A 412 -5.96 33.85 -11.15
C GLY A 412 -5.88 33.88 -9.63
N GLU A 413 -6.86 33.27 -8.95
CA GLU A 413 -6.91 33.22 -7.47
C GLU A 413 -5.74 32.45 -6.84
N GLU A 414 -5.20 31.46 -7.54
CA GLU A 414 -4.09 30.65 -7.02
C GLU A 414 -2.76 31.34 -7.19
N LEU A 415 -2.56 32.01 -8.32
CA LEU A 415 -1.40 32.85 -8.52
C LEU A 415 -1.35 33.87 -7.37
N THR A 416 -2.41 34.62 -7.07
CA THR A 416 -2.38 35.64 -6.00
C THR A 416 -2.09 35.11 -4.58
N ARG A 417 -2.13 33.78 -4.37
CA ARG A 417 -1.86 33.12 -3.08
C ARG A 417 -0.47 32.47 -3.00
N LEU A 418 0.29 32.42 -4.10
CA LEU A 418 1.72 32.09 -4.14
C LEU A 418 2.55 33.36 -3.92
#